data_AF-A0A0B6CX91-F1
#
_entry.id   AF-A0A0B6CX91-F1
#
_cell.length_a   1.000
_cell.length_b   1.000
_cell.length_c   1.000
_cell.angle_alpha   90.00
_cell.angle_beta   90.00
_cell.angle_gamma   90.00
#
_symmetry.space_group_name_H-M   'P 1'
#
loop_
_entity.id
_entity.type
_entity.pdbx_description
1 polymer ?
#
loop_
_entity_poly.entity_id
_entity_poly.type
_entity_poly.pdbx_seq_one_letter_code
_entity_poly.pdbx_strand_id
1 'polypeptide(L)'
;MCEMIYLPLLADDLLRLFISVMLFLCCVILSYIFAKRKPWDVAFWICFSISLFGMGSYGYVAHHIYLENTFSYDGFISGAAFITVCGLLFSRKRYFDFNDNIFSRDALILFATFFVFAFIYIFTIKYNFDCVAAFGHFFIDALQIVIYPLLLLFAISAFLYRFSICLSAFAISMALFIVENAVFILNAMTGVVKHEVAIEEISFASVSIVLSCIAVFMLTRAKRIYMESKKNV
;
A
#
# COMPACT_ATOMS: atom_id res chain seq x y z
N MET A 1 -23.33 -12.90 -15.30
CA MET A 1 -23.04 -11.86 -16.32
C MET A 1 -21.89 -11.06 -15.73
N CYS A 2 -20.69 -11.08 -16.33
CA CYS A 2 -19.56 -10.26 -15.87
C CYS A 2 -19.84 -8.80 -16.25
N GLU A 3 -20.67 -8.11 -15.46
CA GLU A 3 -20.84 -6.68 -15.58
C GLU A 3 -19.71 -5.99 -14.82
N MET A 4 -18.53 -5.93 -15.44
CA MET A 4 -17.46 -5.00 -15.04
C MET A 4 -17.91 -3.59 -15.44
N ILE A 5 -18.94 -3.09 -14.77
CA ILE A 5 -19.31 -1.68 -14.85
C ILE A 5 -18.28 -0.97 -13.98
N TYR A 6 -17.13 -0.62 -14.58
CA TYR A 6 -16.32 0.50 -14.13
C TYR A 6 -17.18 1.76 -14.34
N LEU A 7 -18.17 1.99 -13.48
CA LEU A 7 -18.68 3.32 -13.25
C LEU A 7 -17.76 3.91 -12.20
N PRO A 8 -16.92 4.90 -12.53
CA PRO A 8 -16.27 5.68 -11.52
C PRO A 8 -17.39 6.47 -10.85
N LEU A 9 -17.93 5.93 -9.76
CA LEU A 9 -18.71 6.71 -8.83
C LEU A 9 -17.71 7.63 -8.14
N LEU A 10 -18.01 8.93 -8.06
CA LEU A 10 -17.21 9.94 -7.36
C LEU A 10 -16.66 9.48 -5.98
N ALA A 11 -17.39 8.60 -5.29
CA ALA A 11 -16.99 8.01 -4.02
C ALA A 11 -15.75 7.09 -4.12
N ASP A 12 -15.56 6.41 -5.25
CA ASP A 12 -14.45 5.49 -5.54
C ASP A 12 -13.12 6.27 -5.63
N ASP A 13 -13.08 7.29 -6.48
CA ASP A 13 -11.88 8.11 -6.67
C ASP A 13 -11.52 8.93 -5.43
N LEU A 14 -12.53 9.42 -4.70
CA LEU A 14 -12.32 10.16 -3.45
C LEU A 14 -11.73 9.27 -2.36
N LEU A 15 -12.18 8.01 -2.27
CA LEU A 15 -11.65 7.05 -1.31
C LEU A 15 -10.24 6.58 -1.71
N ARG A 16 -9.96 6.40 -3.01
CA ARG A 16 -8.61 6.14 -3.52
C ARG A 16 -7.66 7.30 -3.19
N LEU A 17 -8.10 8.54 -3.36
CA LEU A 17 -7.32 9.73 -2.97
C LEU A 17 -7.09 9.76 -1.46
N PHE A 18 -8.10 9.44 -0.64
CA PHE A 18 -7.96 9.38 0.82
C PHE A 18 -6.91 8.34 1.24
N ILE A 19 -6.95 7.14 0.67
CA ILE A 19 -5.95 6.09 0.91
C ILE A 19 -4.55 6.57 0.50
N SER A 20 -4.42 7.21 -0.67
CA SER A 20 -3.18 7.81 -1.17
C SER A 20 -2.58 8.83 -0.18
N VAL A 21 -3.42 9.72 0.36
CA VAL A 21 -3.01 10.71 1.37
C VAL A 21 -2.55 10.05 2.66
N MET A 22 -3.25 9.02 3.15
CA MET A 22 -2.85 8.32 4.38
C MET A 22 -1.55 7.54 4.20
N LEU A 23 -1.35 6.88 3.05
CA LEU A 23 -0.09 6.22 2.73
C LEU A 23 1.06 7.21 2.58
N PHE A 24 0.81 8.37 1.99
CA PHE A 24 1.77 9.47 1.93
C PHE A 24 2.19 9.91 3.35
N LEU A 25 1.24 10.11 4.26
CA LEU A 25 1.53 10.45 5.66
C LEU A 25 2.33 9.35 6.37
N CYS A 26 2.02 8.08 6.12
CA CYS A 26 2.83 6.95 6.61
C CYS A 26 4.28 7.06 6.13
N CYS A 27 4.50 7.37 4.85
CA CYS A 27 5.83 7.55 4.27
C CYS A 27 6.57 8.75 4.87
N VAL A 28 5.87 9.86 5.11
CA VAL A 28 6.43 11.04 5.78
C VAL A 28 6.89 10.68 7.19
N ILE A 29 6.04 10.04 7.99
CA ILE A 29 6.37 9.62 9.36
C ILE A 29 7.56 8.66 9.35
N LEU A 30 7.54 7.66 8.45
CA LEU A 30 8.63 6.70 8.30
C LEU A 30 9.95 7.39 7.96
N SER A 31 9.94 8.35 7.03
CA SER A 31 11.10 9.18 6.70
C SER A 31 11.62 9.93 7.94
N TYR A 32 10.74 10.48 8.78
CA TYR A 32 11.15 11.15 10.03
C TYR A 32 11.74 10.17 11.05
N ILE A 33 11.19 8.97 11.19
CA ILE A 33 11.73 7.92 12.07
C ILE A 33 13.17 7.61 11.69
N PHE A 34 13.46 7.43 10.39
CA PHE A 34 14.81 7.10 9.93
C PHE A 34 15.77 8.29 9.91
N ALA A 35 15.35 9.43 9.35
CA ALA A 35 16.24 10.58 9.15
C ALA A 35 16.48 11.39 10.44
N LYS A 36 15.52 11.38 11.38
CA LYS A 36 15.58 12.16 12.62
C LYS A 36 15.59 11.28 13.88
N ARG A 37 15.59 9.95 13.76
CA ARG A 37 15.60 8.99 14.88
C ARG A 37 14.52 9.28 15.94
N LYS A 38 13.32 9.68 15.48
CA LYS A 38 12.19 9.99 16.37
C LYS A 38 11.36 8.73 16.66
N PRO A 39 10.88 8.52 17.89
CA PRO A 39 10.02 7.39 18.24
C PRO A 39 8.56 7.64 17.82
N TRP A 40 8.33 7.79 16.52
CA TRP A 40 7.01 8.10 15.94
C TRP A 40 6.24 6.86 15.46
N ASP A 41 6.60 5.68 15.97
CA ASP A 41 5.99 4.41 15.57
C ASP A 41 4.48 4.40 15.83
N VAL A 42 4.03 4.94 16.96
CA VAL A 42 2.60 5.04 17.28
C VAL A 42 1.85 5.87 16.24
N ALA A 43 2.41 7.02 15.83
CA ALA A 43 1.80 7.85 14.81
C ALA A 43 1.75 7.14 13.45
N PHE A 44 2.81 6.40 13.10
CA PHE A 44 2.84 5.57 11.90
C PHE A 44 1.71 4.51 11.94
N TRP A 45 1.61 3.76 13.03
CA TRP A 45 0.59 2.70 13.15
C TRP A 45 -0.84 3.25 13.17
N ILE A 46 -1.08 4.38 13.80
CA ILE A 46 -2.39 5.05 13.77
C ILE A 46 -2.74 5.46 12.32
N CYS A 47 -1.81 6.10 11.62
CA CYS A 47 -2.04 6.54 10.24
C CYS A 47 -2.27 5.33 9.32
N PHE A 48 -1.51 4.25 9.51
CA PHE A 48 -1.68 3.01 8.77
C PHE A 48 -3.03 2.34 9.09
N SER A 49 -3.46 2.32 10.36
CA SER A 49 -4.78 1.80 10.73
C SER A 49 -5.93 2.57 10.07
N ILE A 50 -5.81 3.88 9.94
CA ILE A 50 -6.81 4.72 9.23
C ILE A 50 -6.81 4.38 7.74
N SER A 51 -5.64 4.16 7.14
CA SER A 51 -5.51 3.70 5.75
C SER A 51 -6.19 2.35 5.54
N LEU A 52 -5.97 1.38 6.44
CA LEU A 52 -6.62 0.07 6.40
C LEU A 52 -8.14 0.16 6.54
N PHE A 53 -8.63 1.04 7.41
CA PHE A 53 -10.07 1.28 7.52
C PHE A 53 -10.65 1.83 6.22
N GLY A 54 -9.95 2.77 5.56
CA GLY A 54 -10.32 3.27 4.23
C GLY A 54 -10.31 2.19 3.15
N MET A 55 -9.31 1.29 3.15
CA MET A 55 -9.29 0.14 2.25
C MET A 55 -10.42 -0.85 2.54
N GLY A 56 -10.78 -1.07 3.81
CA GLY A 56 -11.88 -1.94 4.20
C GLY A 56 -13.26 -1.40 3.86
N SER A 57 -13.49 -0.11 4.08
CA SER A 57 -14.72 0.53 3.64
C SER A 57 -14.82 0.52 2.10
N TYR A 58 -13.70 0.75 1.41
CA TYR A 58 -13.63 0.66 -0.06
C TYR A 58 -14.03 -0.73 -0.54
N GLY A 59 -13.37 -1.76 -0.01
CA GLY A 59 -13.66 -3.15 -0.37
C GLY A 59 -15.10 -3.55 -0.10
N TYR A 60 -15.67 -3.13 1.04
CA TYR A 60 -17.06 -3.41 1.39
C TYR A 60 -18.06 -2.74 0.45
N VAL A 61 -17.84 -1.46 0.13
CA VAL A 61 -18.71 -0.69 -0.79
C VAL A 61 -18.60 -1.25 -2.21
N ALA A 62 -17.39 -1.53 -2.69
CA ALA A 62 -17.16 -2.12 -4.00
C ALA A 62 -17.80 -3.52 -4.11
N HIS A 63 -17.68 -4.36 -3.07
CA HIS A 63 -18.29 -5.70 -3.03
C HIS A 63 -19.82 -5.68 -2.99
N HIS A 64 -20.45 -4.68 -2.37
CA HIS A 64 -21.91 -4.57 -2.36
C HIS A 64 -22.49 -3.96 -3.65
N ILE A 65 -21.67 -3.25 -4.43
CA ILE A 65 -22.11 -2.57 -5.66
C ILE A 65 -21.74 -3.37 -6.93
N TYR A 66 -20.60 -4.07 -6.96
CA TYR A 66 -19.99 -4.64 -8.19
C TYR A 66 -19.84 -6.17 -8.20
N LEU A 67 -20.84 -6.92 -7.71
CA LEU A 67 -20.90 -8.39 -7.62
C LEU A 67 -19.90 -9.22 -8.48
N GLU A 68 -19.27 -10.19 -7.80
CA GLU A 68 -18.59 -11.42 -8.28
C GLU A 68 -17.09 -11.43 -8.63
N ASN A 69 -16.37 -10.30 -8.72
CA ASN A 69 -14.91 -10.34 -8.95
C ASN A 69 -14.06 -9.79 -7.80
N THR A 70 -14.66 -9.70 -6.62
CA THR A 70 -14.12 -8.94 -5.51
C THR A 70 -13.14 -9.76 -4.69
N PHE A 71 -11.85 -9.48 -4.93
CA PHE A 71 -10.82 -9.26 -3.91
C PHE A 71 -11.29 -9.64 -2.50
N SER A 72 -10.72 -10.67 -1.88
CA SER A 72 -10.93 -10.89 -0.44
C SER A 72 -10.14 -9.82 0.34
N TYR A 73 -10.70 -8.62 0.42
CA TYR A 73 -10.25 -7.55 1.30
C TYR A 73 -10.09 -8.08 2.74
N ASP A 74 -10.92 -9.03 3.16
CA ASP A 74 -10.90 -9.62 4.51
C ASP A 74 -9.55 -10.24 4.90
N GLY A 75 -8.88 -10.96 4.00
CA GLY A 75 -7.60 -11.62 4.29
C GLY A 75 -6.46 -10.61 4.49
N PHE A 76 -6.37 -9.61 3.61
CA PHE A 76 -5.36 -8.56 3.72
C PHE A 76 -5.64 -7.64 4.91
N ILE A 77 -6.89 -7.17 5.07
CA ILE A 77 -7.27 -6.27 6.16
C ILE A 77 -7.08 -6.95 7.50
N SER A 78 -7.52 -8.20 7.67
CA SER A 78 -7.35 -8.91 8.94
C SER A 78 -5.88 -9.12 9.29
N GLY A 79 -5.05 -9.54 8.34
CA GLY A 79 -3.61 -9.70 8.54
C GLY A 79 -2.91 -8.38 8.87
N ALA A 80 -3.18 -7.33 8.10
CA ALA A 80 -2.61 -6.01 8.31
C ALA A 80 -3.11 -5.35 9.61
N ALA A 81 -4.38 -5.55 9.98
CA ALA A 81 -4.94 -5.09 11.24
C ALA A 81 -4.29 -5.81 12.43
N PHE A 82 -4.10 -7.13 12.35
CA PHE A 82 -3.38 -7.88 13.38
C PHE A 82 -1.96 -7.34 13.57
N ILE A 83 -1.22 -7.16 12.47
CA ILE A 83 0.13 -6.58 12.49
C ILE A 83 0.12 -5.18 13.11
N THR A 84 -0.88 -4.36 12.79
CA THR A 84 -1.03 -3.00 13.33
C THR A 84 -1.31 -3.01 14.83
N VAL A 85 -2.17 -3.90 15.31
CA VAL A 85 -2.43 -4.07 16.75
C VAL A 85 -1.16 -4.50 17.47
N CYS A 86 -0.44 -5.50 16.95
CA CYS A 86 0.86 -5.89 17.50
C CYS A 86 1.84 -4.69 17.49
N GLY A 87 1.90 -3.95 16.38
CA GLY A 87 2.73 -2.77 16.24
C GLY A 87 2.44 -1.69 17.28
N LEU A 88 1.17 -1.41 17.56
CA LEU A 88 0.73 -0.47 18.58
C LEU A 88 1.10 -0.95 19.99
N LEU A 89 0.81 -2.22 20.31
CA LEU A 89 1.09 -2.81 21.63
C LEU A 89 2.59 -2.84 21.96
N PHE A 90 3.43 -3.10 20.96
CA PHE A 90 4.88 -3.19 21.14
C PHE A 90 5.63 -1.90 20.81
N SER A 91 4.92 -0.82 20.46
CA SER A 91 5.54 0.48 20.24
C SER A 91 6.14 1.03 21.53
N ARG A 92 7.44 1.37 21.48
CA ARG A 92 8.19 1.88 22.63
C ARG A 92 8.32 3.40 22.54
N LYS A 93 8.36 4.08 23.69
CA LYS A 93 8.54 5.55 23.77
C LYS A 93 9.94 6.04 23.38
N ARG A 94 10.90 5.12 23.21
CA ARG A 94 12.29 5.42 22.83
C ARG A 94 12.57 4.85 21.44
N TYR A 95 13.41 5.56 20.69
CA TYR A 95 13.86 5.11 19.39
C TYR A 95 14.78 3.89 19.52
N PHE A 96 14.60 2.92 18.63
CA PHE A 96 15.47 1.76 18.48
C PHE A 96 15.96 1.73 17.03
N ASP A 97 17.26 1.48 16.85
CA ASP A 97 17.86 1.40 15.52
C ASP A 97 17.29 0.22 14.73
N PHE A 98 17.18 0.41 13.41
CA PHE A 98 16.75 -0.62 12.49
C PHE A 98 17.90 -1.59 12.17
N ASN A 99 17.54 -2.85 11.93
CA ASN A 99 18.46 -3.88 11.50
C ASN A 99 18.59 -3.86 9.96
N ASP A 100 19.84 -3.92 9.49
CA ASP A 100 20.17 -4.04 8.06
C ASP A 100 20.54 -5.49 7.68
N ASN A 101 20.73 -6.37 8.66
CA ASN A 101 21.21 -7.72 8.42
C ASN A 101 20.05 -8.70 8.20
N ILE A 102 19.87 -9.08 6.93
CA ILE A 102 18.86 -10.04 6.47
C ILE A 102 19.14 -11.47 6.96
N PHE A 103 20.36 -11.76 7.45
CA PHE A 103 20.73 -13.06 8.03
C PHE A 103 20.58 -13.12 9.56
N SER A 104 19.85 -12.19 10.16
CA SER A 104 19.58 -12.21 11.60
C SER A 104 18.48 -13.22 11.98
N ARG A 105 18.46 -13.66 13.24
CA ARG A 105 17.39 -14.51 13.77
C ARG A 105 16.01 -13.87 13.61
N ASP A 106 15.94 -12.55 13.74
CA ASP A 106 14.70 -11.78 13.58
C ASP A 106 14.20 -11.78 12.12
N ALA A 107 15.10 -11.97 11.14
CA ALA A 107 14.72 -12.06 9.74
C ALA A 107 13.94 -13.35 9.44
N LEU A 108 14.29 -14.46 10.10
CA LEU A 108 13.52 -15.71 10.01
C LEU A 108 12.09 -15.51 10.51
N ILE A 109 11.92 -14.77 11.61
CA ILE A 109 10.60 -14.46 12.18
C ILE A 109 9.82 -13.55 11.24
N LEU A 110 10.48 -12.53 10.67
CA LEU A 110 9.90 -11.66 9.65
C LEU A 110 9.39 -12.45 8.45
N PHE A 111 10.22 -13.32 7.87
CA PHE A 111 9.84 -14.09 6.68
C PHE A 111 8.74 -15.10 7.01
N ALA A 112 8.83 -15.81 8.14
CA ALA A 112 7.78 -16.71 8.57
C ALA A 112 6.43 -16.00 8.72
N THR A 113 6.43 -14.83 9.38
CA THR A 113 5.22 -14.02 9.58
C THR A 113 4.66 -13.53 8.25
N PHE A 114 5.53 -12.98 7.39
CA PHE A 114 5.15 -12.54 6.05
C PHE A 114 4.55 -13.68 5.23
N PHE A 115 5.21 -14.84 5.16
CA PHE A 115 4.72 -15.98 4.37
C PHE A 115 3.38 -16.50 4.89
N VAL A 116 3.18 -16.61 6.21
CA VAL A 116 1.91 -17.05 6.78
C VAL A 116 0.77 -16.13 6.32
N PHE A 117 0.91 -14.81 6.50
CA PHE A 117 -0.13 -13.87 6.09
C PHE A 117 -0.27 -13.77 4.56
N ALA A 118 0.83 -13.87 3.81
CA ALA A 118 0.82 -13.87 2.35
C ALA A 118 0.08 -15.09 1.80
N PHE A 119 0.33 -16.29 2.36
CA PHE A 119 -0.39 -17.50 1.96
C PHE A 119 -1.87 -17.41 2.30
N ILE A 120 -2.21 -16.98 3.52
CA ILE A 120 -3.62 -16.76 3.90
C ILE A 120 -4.29 -15.83 2.88
N TYR A 121 -3.65 -14.70 2.57
CA TYR A 121 -4.16 -13.74 1.60
C TYR A 121 -4.34 -14.35 0.20
N ILE A 122 -3.31 -15.00 -0.34
CA ILE A 122 -3.34 -15.59 -1.69
C ILE A 122 -4.43 -16.68 -1.76
N PHE A 123 -4.55 -17.54 -0.74
CA PHE A 123 -5.57 -18.60 -0.72
C PHE A 123 -6.98 -18.07 -0.59
N THR A 124 -7.17 -16.85 -0.07
CA THR A 124 -8.49 -16.22 0.01
C THR A 124 -8.88 -15.47 -1.28
N ILE A 125 -7.95 -15.23 -2.20
CA ILE A 125 -8.25 -14.58 -3.49
C ILE A 125 -9.19 -15.47 -4.29
N LYS A 126 -10.39 -14.96 -4.56
CA LYS A 126 -11.32 -15.49 -5.55
C LYS A 126 -11.24 -14.60 -6.78
N TYR A 127 -10.62 -15.11 -7.84
CA TYR A 127 -10.50 -14.39 -9.11
C TYR A 127 -11.21 -15.18 -10.20
N ASN A 128 -12.17 -14.54 -10.89
CA ASN A 128 -12.86 -15.16 -12.01
C ASN A 128 -12.12 -14.85 -13.31
N PHE A 129 -11.35 -15.84 -13.81
CA PHE A 129 -10.62 -15.73 -15.06
C PHE A 129 -11.54 -15.53 -16.28
N ASP A 130 -12.80 -15.97 -16.20
CA ASP A 130 -13.77 -15.82 -17.30
C ASP A 130 -14.24 -14.37 -17.49
N CYS A 131 -13.96 -13.47 -16.53
CA CYS A 131 -14.29 -12.06 -16.62
C CYS A 131 -13.16 -11.17 -17.21
N VAL A 132 -12.03 -11.75 -17.64
CA VAL A 132 -10.89 -10.98 -18.18
C VAL A 132 -11.06 -10.68 -19.66
N ALA A 133 -11.39 -9.43 -20.01
CA ALA A 133 -11.65 -9.03 -21.39
C ALA A 133 -10.37 -8.92 -22.27
N ALA A 134 -9.21 -8.63 -21.68
CA ALA A 134 -7.93 -8.55 -22.40
C ALA A 134 -6.71 -8.78 -21.50
N PHE A 135 -5.59 -9.22 -22.08
CA PHE A 135 -4.33 -9.48 -21.36
C PHE A 135 -3.77 -8.26 -20.61
N GLY A 136 -4.02 -7.04 -21.10
CA GLY A 136 -3.64 -5.80 -20.40
C GLY A 136 -4.38 -5.61 -19.07
N HIS A 137 -5.64 -6.02 -18.99
CA HIS A 137 -6.42 -5.98 -17.75
C HIS A 137 -5.91 -7.03 -16.75
N PHE A 138 -5.51 -8.21 -17.22
CA PHE A 138 -4.90 -9.23 -16.37
C PHE A 138 -3.63 -8.73 -15.65
N PHE A 139 -2.79 -7.95 -16.34
CA PHE A 139 -1.58 -7.39 -15.74
C PHE A 139 -1.89 -6.36 -14.65
N ILE A 140 -2.87 -5.48 -14.89
CA ILE A 140 -3.33 -4.48 -13.91
C ILE A 140 -3.94 -5.18 -12.70
N ASP A 141 -4.78 -6.18 -12.94
CA ASP A 141 -5.37 -6.99 -11.88
C ASP A 141 -4.26 -7.68 -11.06
N ALA A 142 -3.32 -8.37 -11.69
CA ALA A 142 -2.21 -9.00 -10.96
C ALA A 142 -1.40 -8.00 -10.11
N LEU A 143 -1.21 -6.77 -10.61
CA LEU A 143 -0.53 -5.70 -9.87
C LEU A 143 -1.33 -5.29 -8.62
N GLN A 144 -2.63 -5.05 -8.76
CA GLN A 144 -3.50 -4.56 -7.71
C GLN A 144 -3.90 -5.65 -6.71
N ILE A 145 -4.17 -6.88 -7.19
CA ILE A 145 -4.61 -8.01 -6.37
C ILE A 145 -3.43 -8.67 -5.67
N VAL A 146 -2.33 -8.92 -6.37
CA VAL A 146 -1.28 -9.77 -5.81
C VAL A 146 -0.10 -8.93 -5.36
N ILE A 147 0.48 -8.14 -6.27
CA ILE A 147 1.77 -7.52 -6.04
C ILE A 147 1.69 -6.43 -4.97
N TYR A 148 0.73 -5.51 -5.08
CA TYR A 148 0.63 -4.37 -4.19
C TYR A 148 0.30 -4.75 -2.73
N PRO A 149 -0.71 -5.59 -2.44
CA PRO A 149 -1.05 -5.98 -1.07
C PRO A 149 0.07 -6.79 -0.42
N LEU A 150 0.73 -7.69 -1.16
CA LEU A 150 1.87 -8.45 -0.65
C LEU A 150 3.08 -7.55 -0.37
N LEU A 151 3.36 -6.57 -1.23
CA LEU A 151 4.45 -5.64 -1.03
C LEU A 151 4.20 -4.75 0.20
N LEU A 152 2.97 -4.27 0.38
CA LEU A 152 2.57 -3.49 1.54
C LEU A 152 2.61 -4.32 2.82
N LEU A 153 2.14 -5.58 2.77
CA LEU A 153 2.21 -6.56 3.87
C LEU A 153 3.67 -6.83 4.27
N PHE A 154 4.56 -6.98 3.29
CA PHE A 154 6.00 -7.12 3.53
C PHE A 154 6.57 -5.85 4.17
N ALA A 155 6.21 -4.67 3.68
CA ALA A 155 6.70 -3.40 4.19
C ALA A 155 6.33 -3.18 5.67
N ILE A 156 5.09 -3.49 6.05
CA ILE A 156 4.64 -3.37 7.45
C ILE A 156 5.22 -4.44 8.36
N SER A 157 5.41 -5.66 7.85
CA SER A 157 6.08 -6.73 8.61
C SER A 157 7.53 -6.36 8.86
N ALA A 158 8.22 -5.84 7.84
CA ALA A 158 9.56 -5.29 7.96
C ALA A 158 9.64 -4.14 8.98
N PHE A 159 8.65 -3.24 9.00
CA PHE A 159 8.61 -2.18 9.98
C PHE A 159 8.38 -2.71 11.41
N LEU A 160 7.45 -3.65 11.60
CA LEU A 160 7.17 -4.30 12.89
C LEU A 160 8.42 -4.92 13.51
N TYR A 161 9.18 -5.68 12.71
CA TYR A 161 10.42 -6.32 13.13
C TYR A 161 11.67 -5.44 13.01
N ARG A 162 11.50 -4.12 12.79
CA ARG A 162 12.58 -3.13 12.72
C ARG A 162 13.64 -3.38 11.65
N PHE A 163 13.25 -3.83 10.46
CA PHE A 163 14.17 -3.94 9.33
C PHE A 163 14.16 -2.69 8.45
N SER A 164 15.34 -2.19 8.09
CA SER A 164 15.48 -0.98 7.25
C SER A 164 14.93 -1.16 5.83
N ILE A 165 14.79 -2.42 5.38
CA ILE A 165 14.20 -2.76 4.08
C ILE A 165 12.78 -2.23 3.93
N CYS A 166 12.06 -1.95 5.02
CA CYS A 166 10.73 -1.35 5.00
C CYS A 166 10.70 -0.04 4.22
N LEU A 167 11.73 0.82 4.32
CA LEU A 167 11.82 2.06 3.54
C LEU A 167 11.79 1.80 2.04
N SER A 168 12.51 0.76 1.61
CA SER A 168 12.62 0.42 0.19
C SER A 168 11.31 -0.20 -0.30
N ALA A 169 10.70 -1.08 0.48
CA ALA A 169 9.41 -1.68 0.16
C ALA A 169 8.32 -0.62 0.02
N PHE A 170 8.21 0.33 0.96
CA PHE A 170 7.28 1.46 0.86
C PHE A 170 7.55 2.34 -0.36
N ALA A 171 8.82 2.62 -0.68
CA ALA A 171 9.16 3.41 -1.86
C ALA A 171 8.75 2.71 -3.16
N ILE A 172 8.93 1.38 -3.25
CA ILE A 172 8.48 0.59 -4.40
C ILE A 172 6.95 0.59 -4.47
N SER A 173 6.24 0.45 -3.34
CA SER A 173 4.76 0.54 -3.32
C SER A 173 4.26 1.88 -3.86
N MET A 174 4.87 3.01 -3.44
CA MET A 174 4.49 4.33 -3.96
C MET A 174 4.86 4.49 -5.44
N ALA A 175 5.96 3.88 -5.91
CA ALA A 175 6.32 3.90 -7.32
C ALA A 175 5.33 3.11 -8.19
N LEU A 176 4.85 1.95 -7.72
CA LEU A 176 3.80 1.19 -8.38
C LEU A 176 2.49 1.99 -8.44
N PHE A 177 2.18 2.74 -7.38
CA PHE A 177 1.00 3.61 -7.35
C PHE A 177 1.07 4.72 -8.42
N ILE A 178 2.27 5.24 -8.74
CA ILE A 178 2.45 6.18 -9.86
C ILE A 178 2.08 5.52 -11.19
N VAL A 179 2.57 4.30 -11.43
CA VAL A 179 2.30 3.56 -12.67
C VAL A 179 0.80 3.30 -12.82
N GLU A 180 0.16 2.85 -11.75
CA GLU A 180 -1.28 2.60 -11.71
C GLU A 180 -2.10 3.87 -12.03
N ASN A 181 -1.81 4.99 -11.36
CA ASN A 181 -2.51 6.26 -11.62
C ASN A 181 -2.24 6.80 -13.04
N ALA A 182 -1.06 6.54 -13.62
CA ALA A 182 -0.78 6.90 -15.01
C ALA A 182 -1.62 6.07 -16.00
N VAL A 183 -1.84 4.78 -15.70
CA VAL A 183 -2.72 3.91 -16.49
C VAL A 183 -4.17 4.37 -16.41
N PHE A 184 -4.66 4.77 -15.21
CA PHE A 184 -6.00 5.35 -15.06
C PHE A 184 -6.18 6.61 -15.92
N ILE A 185 -5.22 7.53 -15.89
CA ILE A 185 -5.25 8.74 -16.75
C ILE A 185 -5.31 8.36 -18.22
N LEU A 186 -4.50 7.39 -18.66
CA LEU A 186 -4.46 6.97 -20.06
C LEU A 186 -5.80 6.36 -20.49
N ASN A 187 -6.41 5.52 -19.65
CA ASN A 187 -7.72 4.94 -19.90
C ASN A 187 -8.82 6.01 -20.01
N ALA A 188 -8.82 6.99 -19.09
CA ALA A 188 -9.75 8.12 -19.13
C ALA A 188 -9.59 8.96 -20.40
N MET A 189 -8.35 9.22 -20.84
CA MET A 189 -8.06 9.99 -22.06
C MET A 189 -8.46 9.25 -23.35
N THR A 190 -8.40 7.93 -23.37
CA THR A 190 -8.81 7.12 -24.54
C THR A 190 -10.33 7.00 -24.72
N GLY A 191 -11.13 7.65 -23.87
CA GLY A 191 -12.58 7.78 -24.07
C GLY A 191 -13.39 6.56 -23.65
N VAL A 192 -12.83 5.69 -22.82
CA VAL A 192 -13.55 4.56 -22.20
C VAL A 192 -14.60 5.06 -21.18
N VAL A 193 -14.50 6.32 -20.74
CA VAL A 193 -15.32 6.93 -19.67
C VAL A 193 -16.01 8.22 -20.18
N LYS A 194 -17.21 8.52 -19.66
CA LYS A 194 -17.94 9.77 -19.96
C LYS A 194 -17.13 11.01 -19.54
N HIS A 195 -17.19 12.09 -20.35
CA HIS A 195 -16.32 13.27 -20.20
C HIS A 195 -16.29 13.94 -18.82
N GLU A 196 -17.42 14.04 -18.11
CA GLU A 196 -17.45 14.69 -16.79
C GLU A 196 -16.69 13.87 -15.73
N VAL A 197 -16.86 12.55 -15.77
CA VAL A 197 -16.19 11.61 -14.86
C VAL A 197 -14.69 11.49 -15.17
N ALA A 198 -14.32 11.59 -16.45
CA ALA A 198 -12.92 11.54 -16.88
C ALA A 198 -12.09 12.71 -16.32
N ILE A 199 -12.66 13.91 -16.18
CA ILE A 199 -11.94 15.07 -15.64
C ILE A 199 -11.63 14.87 -14.14
N GLU A 200 -12.59 14.36 -13.38
CA GLU A 200 -12.43 14.09 -11.95
C GLU A 200 -11.39 13.00 -11.70
N GLU A 201 -11.49 11.89 -12.43
CA GLU A 201 -10.55 10.77 -12.36
C GLU A 201 -9.12 11.23 -12.66
N ILE A 202 -8.91 12.01 -13.73
CA ILE A 202 -7.61 12.57 -14.09
C ILE A 202 -7.09 13.50 -12.98
N SER A 203 -7.96 14.33 -12.41
CA SER A 203 -7.58 15.26 -11.35
C SER A 203 -7.09 14.52 -10.09
N PHE A 204 -7.82 13.52 -9.61
CA PHE A 204 -7.47 12.75 -8.42
C PHE A 204 -6.25 11.84 -8.64
N ALA A 205 -6.14 11.24 -9.82
CA ALA A 205 -4.97 10.46 -10.20
C ALA A 205 -3.71 11.35 -10.26
N SER A 206 -3.82 12.57 -10.80
CA SER A 206 -2.69 13.50 -10.87
C SER A 206 -2.20 13.92 -9.48
N VAL A 207 -3.10 14.21 -8.55
CA VAL A 207 -2.75 14.50 -7.15
C VAL A 207 -2.05 13.31 -6.50
N SER A 208 -2.57 12.11 -6.71
CA SER A 208 -1.97 10.87 -6.19
C SER A 208 -0.57 10.60 -6.73
N ILE A 209 -0.31 10.89 -8.02
CA ILE A 209 1.01 10.81 -8.62
C ILE A 209 1.97 11.78 -7.93
N VAL A 210 1.57 13.03 -7.74
CA VAL A 210 2.42 14.05 -7.08
C VAL A 210 2.78 13.63 -5.66
N LEU A 211 1.80 13.20 -4.86
CA LEU A 211 2.03 12.71 -3.50
C LEU A 211 2.99 11.52 -3.49
N SER A 212 2.81 10.58 -4.43
CA SER A 212 3.65 9.39 -4.55
C SER A 212 5.09 9.72 -4.93
N CYS A 213 5.30 10.64 -5.89
CA CYS A 213 6.62 11.15 -6.26
C CYS A 213 7.34 11.77 -5.06
N ILE A 214 6.64 12.60 -4.28
CA ILE A 214 7.20 13.23 -3.07
C ILE A 214 7.55 12.15 -2.04
N ALA A 215 6.68 11.16 -1.81
CA ALA A 215 6.95 10.05 -0.89
C ALA A 215 8.20 9.26 -1.30
N VAL A 216 8.31 8.87 -2.57
CA VAL A 216 9.48 8.14 -3.10
C VAL A 216 10.76 8.94 -2.87
N PHE A 217 10.74 10.25 -3.18
CA PHE A 217 11.88 11.12 -2.96
C PHE A 217 12.27 11.21 -1.48
N MET A 218 11.29 11.41 -0.59
CA MET A 218 11.51 11.49 0.86
C MET A 218 12.10 10.20 1.42
N LEU A 219 11.52 9.05 1.07
CA LEU A 219 11.98 7.74 1.54
C LEU A 219 13.40 7.42 1.04
N THR A 220 13.69 7.72 -0.22
CA THR A 220 15.02 7.53 -0.82
C THR A 220 16.06 8.41 -0.13
N ARG A 221 15.72 9.68 0.13
CA ARG A 221 16.56 10.60 0.89
C ARG A 221 16.78 10.12 2.32
N ALA A 222 15.73 9.70 3.01
CA ALA A 222 15.81 9.18 4.37
C ALA A 222 16.71 7.94 4.45
N LYS A 223 16.61 7.02 3.49
CA LYS A 223 17.49 5.85 3.36
C LYS A 223 18.95 6.26 3.21
N ARG A 224 19.26 7.23 2.33
CA ARG A 224 20.63 7.75 2.16
C ARG A 224 21.17 8.33 3.47
N ILE A 225 20.40 9.21 4.13
CA ILE A 225 20.79 9.83 5.42
C ILE A 225 21.04 8.75 6.48
N TYR A 226 20.16 7.75 6.56
CA TYR A 226 20.30 6.65 7.51
C TYR A 226 21.60 5.85 7.28
N MET A 227 21.91 5.50 6.03
CA MET A 227 23.16 4.79 5.69
C MET A 227 24.42 5.63 5.96
N GLU A 228 24.40 6.92 5.64
CA GLU A 228 25.51 7.84 5.93
C GLU A 228 25.74 7.99 7.43
N SER A 229 24.67 8.16 8.20
CA SER A 229 24.74 8.26 9.66
C SER A 229 25.30 7.00 10.31
N LYS A 230 25.08 5.82 9.72
CA LYS A 230 25.57 4.55 10.26
C LYS A 230 27.04 4.27 9.92
N LYS A 231 27.55 4.81 8.82
CA LYS A 231 28.99 4.71 8.47
C LYS A 231 29.89 5.61 9.31
N ASN A 232 29.32 6.65 9.92
CA ASN A 232 30.05 7.63 10.73
C ASN A 232 30.05 7.32 12.23
N VAL A 233 29.48 6.17 12.63
CA VAL A 233 29.45 5.62 14.00
C VAL A 233 30.29 4.36 14.03
#